data_AF-A0A7X7RUW0-F1
#
_entry.id   AF-A0A7X7RUW0-F1
#
_cell.length_a   1.000
_cell.length_b   1.000
_cell.length_c   1.000
_cell.angle_alpha   90.00
_cell.angle_beta   90.00
_cell.angle_gamma   90.00
#
_symmetry.space_group_name_H-M   'P 1'
#
loop_
_entity.id
_entity.type
_entity.pdbx_description
1 polymer ?
#
loop_
_entity_poly.entity_id
_entity_poly.type
_entity_poly.pdbx_seq_one_letter_code
_entity_poly.pdbx_strand_id
1 'polypeptide(L)'
;MKRSETDNHIILNNPGQTEEIKQCLIAEHKIPKEGVQTVFADDVLIKTLLEDALVFPLFSSKKLIHIKNCEGINLEDCKLLKGFFDNPEENVFLILSGTKIKSVLNDYVDIEEEKGEVTVQL
;
A
#
# COMPACT_ATOMS: atom_id res chain seq x y z
N MET A 1 5.37 -16.36 -1.21
CA MET A 1 6.45 -16.26 -0.18
C MET A 1 5.82 -16.03 1.18
N LYS A 2 6.47 -16.44 2.28
CA LYS A 2 5.96 -16.25 3.65
C LYS A 2 5.88 -14.75 3.96
N ARG A 3 4.66 -14.22 4.13
CA ARG A 3 4.44 -12.87 4.69
C ARG A 3 5.14 -12.79 6.03
N SER A 4 5.98 -11.76 6.19
CA SER A 4 6.57 -11.44 7.49
C SER A 4 5.48 -10.84 8.37
N GLU A 5 5.51 -11.11 9.67
CA GLU A 5 4.56 -10.61 10.68
C GLU A 5 4.57 -9.07 10.85
N THR A 6 5.21 -8.34 9.94
CA THR A 6 5.46 -6.90 9.94
C THR A 6 5.04 -6.20 8.64
N ASP A 7 4.30 -6.88 7.75
CA ASP A 7 3.90 -6.34 6.43
C ASP A 7 2.78 -5.27 6.57
N ASN A 8 3.14 -4.10 7.10
CA ASN A 8 2.26 -2.93 7.20
C ASN A 8 2.06 -2.21 5.85
N HIS A 9 2.43 -2.84 4.74
CA HIS A 9 2.28 -2.28 3.42
C HIS A 9 1.93 -3.36 2.39
N ILE A 10 1.04 -3.01 1.47
CA ILE A 10 0.68 -3.87 0.34
C ILE A 10 0.59 -2.99 -0.91
N ILE A 11 1.40 -3.31 -1.91
CA ILE A 11 1.28 -2.70 -3.23
C ILE A 11 0.66 -3.71 -4.19
N LEU A 12 -0.54 -3.39 -4.67
CA LEU A 12 -1.30 -4.26 -5.56
C LEU A 12 -1.32 -3.67 -6.96
N ASN A 13 -0.82 -4.43 -7.92
CA ASN A 13 -0.93 -4.13 -9.35
C ASN A 13 -2.21 -4.72 -9.97
N ASN A 14 -3.11 -5.25 -9.13
CA ASN A 14 -4.43 -5.71 -9.52
C ASN A 14 -5.51 -5.02 -8.66
N PRO A 15 -6.14 -3.94 -9.18
CA PRO A 15 -7.18 -3.20 -8.47
C PRO A 15 -8.37 -4.05 -8.01
N GLY A 16 -8.63 -5.20 -8.67
CA GLY A 16 -9.76 -6.08 -8.38
C GLY A 16 -9.65 -6.81 -7.04
N GLN A 17 -8.44 -7.04 -6.53
CA GLN A 17 -8.21 -7.73 -5.24
C GLN A 17 -8.01 -6.77 -4.07
N THR A 18 -7.84 -5.47 -4.35
CA THR A 18 -7.51 -4.46 -3.35
C THR A 18 -8.56 -4.30 -2.27
N GLU A 19 -9.85 -4.37 -2.63
CA GLU A 19 -10.92 -4.24 -1.64
C GLU A 19 -10.98 -5.45 -0.70
N GLU A 20 -10.75 -6.67 -1.22
CA GLU A 20 -10.70 -7.89 -0.40
C GLU A 20 -9.54 -7.85 0.59
N ILE A 21 -8.34 -7.51 0.10
CA ILE A 21 -7.14 -7.38 0.94
C ILE A 21 -7.30 -6.29 2.00
N LYS A 22 -7.91 -5.15 1.64
CA LYS A 22 -8.23 -4.10 2.60
C LYS A 22 -9.16 -4.59 3.71
N GLN A 23 -10.20 -5.36 3.36
CA GLN A 23 -11.10 -5.94 4.38
C GLN A 23 -10.39 -6.96 5.27
N CYS A 24 -9.49 -7.78 4.72
CA CYS A 24 -8.66 -8.71 5.49
C CYS A 24 -7.80 -7.95 6.53
N LEU A 25 -7.09 -6.90 6.11
CA LEU A 25 -6.26 -6.09 7.02
C LEU A 25 -7.09 -5.40 8.12
N ILE A 26 -8.26 -4.86 7.76
CA ILE A 26 -9.17 -4.25 8.74
C ILE A 26 -9.59 -5.28 9.80
N ALA A 27 -9.96 -6.49 9.38
CA ALA A 27 -10.40 -7.56 10.27
C ALA A 27 -9.25 -8.11 11.14
N GLU A 28 -8.10 -8.39 10.54
CA GLU A 28 -6.92 -8.97 11.19
C GLU A 28 -6.35 -8.02 12.26
N HIS A 29 -6.19 -6.75 11.92
CA HIS A 29 -5.57 -5.77 12.82
C HIS A 29 -6.58 -5.01 13.68
N LYS A 30 -7.89 -5.29 13.52
CA LYS A 30 -9.01 -4.64 14.23
C LYS A 30 -8.98 -3.11 14.05
N ILE A 31 -8.81 -2.67 12.81
CA ILE A 31 -8.72 -1.25 12.48
C ILE A 31 -10.12 -0.63 12.60
N PRO A 32 -10.30 0.43 13.39
CA PRO A 32 -11.60 1.06 13.55
C PRO A 32 -12.00 1.77 12.24
N LYS A 33 -13.31 1.96 12.01
CA LYS A 33 -13.81 2.53 10.75
C LYS A 33 -13.27 3.93 10.50
N GLU A 34 -13.16 4.73 11.54
CA GLU A 34 -12.57 6.07 11.54
C GLU A 34 -11.05 6.07 11.29
N GLY A 35 -10.39 4.93 11.43
CA GLY A 35 -8.98 4.72 11.10
C GLY A 35 -8.77 4.37 9.63
N VAL A 36 -9.83 4.16 8.83
CA VAL A 36 -9.72 3.77 7.42
C VAL A 36 -9.90 4.99 6.52
N GLN A 37 -8.89 5.28 5.71
CA GLN A 37 -8.88 6.36 4.74
C GLN A 37 -8.61 5.81 3.34
N THR A 38 -9.37 6.26 2.35
CA THR A 38 -9.13 5.95 0.93
C THR A 38 -9.04 7.26 0.16
N VAL A 39 -7.96 7.44 -0.61
CA VAL A 39 -7.66 8.65 -1.38
C VAL A 39 -7.14 8.28 -2.77
N PHE A 40 -7.22 9.20 -3.72
CA PHE A 40 -6.57 9.06 -5.03
C PHE A 40 -5.24 9.80 -5.01
N ALA A 41 -4.21 9.22 -5.61
CA ALA A 41 -2.87 9.82 -5.67
C ALA A 41 -2.87 11.21 -6.31
N ASP A 42 -3.77 11.45 -7.27
CA ASP A 42 -3.90 12.73 -7.97
C ASP A 42 -4.54 13.84 -7.10
N ASP A 43 -5.24 13.46 -6.03
CA ASP A 43 -6.02 14.37 -5.18
C ASP A 43 -5.28 14.78 -3.90
N VAL A 44 -4.14 14.16 -3.59
CA VAL A 44 -3.45 14.33 -2.31
C VAL A 44 -1.94 14.53 -2.47
N LEU A 45 -1.37 15.30 -1.56
CA LEU A 45 0.08 15.35 -1.39
C LEU A 45 0.51 14.17 -0.51
N ILE A 46 1.22 13.21 -1.12
CA ILE A 46 1.69 11.98 -0.44
C ILE A 46 2.47 12.32 0.84
N LYS A 47 3.32 13.35 0.79
CA LYS A 47 4.06 13.83 1.95
C LYS A 47 3.14 14.19 3.13
N THR A 48 2.14 15.03 2.89
CA THR A 48 1.20 15.48 3.92
C THR A 48 0.37 14.31 4.44
N LEU A 49 -0.06 13.41 3.56
CA LEU A 49 -0.79 12.21 3.94
C LEU A 49 0.01 11.31 4.88
N LEU A 50 1.30 11.10 4.60
CA LEU A 50 2.18 10.33 5.48
C LEU A 50 2.40 11.06 6.81
N GLU A 51 2.67 12.37 6.80
CA GLU A 51 2.82 13.16 8.02
C GLU A 51 1.55 13.09 8.90
N ASP A 52 0.37 13.24 8.31
CA ASP A 52 -0.91 13.12 9.00
C ASP A 52 -1.17 11.69 9.51
N ALA A 53 -0.65 10.67 8.83
CA ALA A 53 -0.73 9.29 9.27
C ALA A 53 -0.02 9.11 10.62
N LEU A 54 1.17 9.71 10.76
CA LEU A 54 2.01 9.67 11.96
C LEU A 54 1.40 10.43 13.15
N VAL A 55 0.56 11.42 12.88
CA VAL A 55 -0.16 12.14 13.94
C VAL A 55 -1.25 11.22 14.49
N PHE A 56 -0.99 10.62 15.66
CA PHE A 56 -1.98 9.80 16.34
C PHE A 56 -3.21 10.63 16.74
N PRO A 57 -4.42 10.32 16.24
CA PRO A 57 -5.63 10.89 16.78
C PRO A 57 -5.86 10.31 18.17
N LEU A 58 -6.41 11.11 19.07
CA LEU A 58 -6.82 10.68 20.44
C LEU A 58 -7.77 9.47 20.45
N PHE A 59 -8.37 9.13 19.30
CA PHE A 59 -9.47 8.17 19.18
C PHE A 59 -9.16 6.92 18.35
N SER A 60 -8.01 6.83 17.68
CA SER A 60 -7.64 5.60 16.95
C SER A 60 -6.19 5.19 17.19
N SER A 61 -6.03 3.96 17.64
CA SER A 61 -4.73 3.33 17.84
C SER A 61 -4.12 2.79 16.55
N LYS A 62 -4.90 2.65 15.45
CA LYS A 62 -4.43 2.11 14.17
C LYS A 62 -5.07 2.81 12.97
N LYS A 63 -4.31 3.03 11.91
CA LYS A 63 -4.79 3.63 10.66
C LYS A 63 -4.51 2.74 9.47
N LEU A 64 -5.44 2.69 8.52
CA LEU A 64 -5.23 2.13 7.19
C LEU A 64 -5.44 3.22 6.16
N ILE A 65 -4.43 3.48 5.35
CA ILE A 65 -4.46 4.44 4.26
C ILE A 65 -4.38 3.67 2.96
N HIS A 66 -5.37 3.86 2.11
CA HIS A 66 -5.42 3.27 0.78
C HIS A 66 -5.30 4.38 -0.27
N ILE A 67 -4.22 4.34 -1.05
CA ILE A 67 -3.97 5.27 -2.15
C ILE A 67 -4.28 4.55 -3.48
N LYS A 68 -5.25 5.10 -4.23
CA LYS A 68 -5.68 4.64 -5.55
C LYS A 68 -4.97 5.42 -6.66
N ASN A 69 -4.93 4.84 -7.86
CA ASN A 69 -4.35 5.43 -9.07
C ASN A 69 -2.87 5.84 -8.92
N CYS A 70 -2.05 4.95 -8.38
CA CYS A 70 -0.65 5.24 -8.07
C CYS A 70 0.27 5.40 -9.31
N GLU A 71 -0.24 5.29 -10.53
CA GLU A 71 0.51 5.46 -11.78
C GLU A 71 1.07 6.89 -11.93
N GLY A 72 0.33 7.87 -11.40
CA GLY A 72 0.65 9.30 -11.46
C GLY A 72 1.72 9.75 -10.45
N ILE A 73 2.04 8.95 -9.43
CA ILE A 73 2.92 9.34 -8.32
C ILE A 73 4.31 9.71 -8.85
N ASN A 74 4.80 10.91 -8.53
CA ASN A 74 6.10 11.37 -9.01
C ASN A 74 7.27 10.63 -8.31
N LEU A 75 8.49 10.83 -8.80
CA LEU A 75 9.66 10.10 -8.29
C LEU A 75 10.06 10.52 -6.86
N GLU A 76 9.76 11.75 -6.45
CA GLU A 76 10.03 12.23 -5.09
C GLU A 76 9.09 11.56 -4.09
N ASP A 77 7.80 11.51 -4.41
CA ASP A 77 6.78 10.83 -3.61
C ASP A 77 7.05 9.32 -3.53
N CYS A 78 7.52 8.69 -4.62
CA CYS A 78 7.97 7.29 -4.56
C CYS A 78 9.11 7.08 -3.54
N LYS A 79 10.05 8.04 -3.41
CA LYS A 79 11.13 7.95 -2.41
C LYS A 79 10.59 8.08 -0.99
N LEU A 80 9.60 8.94 -0.77
CA LEU A 80 8.95 9.08 0.53
C LEU A 80 8.23 7.80 0.94
N LEU A 81 7.45 7.21 0.01
CA LEU A 81 6.79 5.93 0.21
C LEU A 81 7.77 4.81 0.51
N LYS A 82 8.89 4.76 -0.24
CA LYS A 82 9.97 3.81 0.03
C LYS A 82 10.55 3.97 1.44
N GLY A 83 10.82 5.20 1.87
CA GLY A 83 11.31 5.47 3.22
C GLY A 83 10.32 5.01 4.31
N PHE A 84 9.02 5.12 4.07
CA PHE A 84 7.99 4.57 4.95
C PHE A 84 8.00 3.04 4.96
N PHE A 85 8.17 2.38 3.82
CA PHE A 85 8.25 0.91 3.76
C PHE A 85 9.52 0.33 4.37
N ASP A 86 10.65 1.04 4.25
CA ASP A 86 11.91 0.65 4.86
C ASP A 86 11.89 0.76 6.39
N ASN A 87 11.04 1.63 6.94
CA ASN A 87 10.84 1.80 8.37
C ASN A 87 9.34 2.00 8.69
N PRO A 88 8.54 0.92 8.62
CA PRO A 88 7.10 1.01 8.74
C PRO A 88 6.69 1.31 10.18
N GLU A 89 5.69 2.17 10.32
CA GLU A 89 5.09 2.46 11.61
C GLU A 89 4.13 1.34 12.02
N GLU A 90 4.27 0.84 13.25
CA GLU A 90 3.56 -0.35 13.74
C GLU A 90 2.03 -0.24 13.64
N ASN A 91 1.52 0.99 13.70
CA ASN A 91 0.09 1.29 13.75
C ASN A 91 -0.48 1.88 12.46
N VAL A 92 0.32 2.00 11.40
CA VAL A 92 -0.11 2.57 10.12
C VAL A 92 0.06 1.54 9.03
N PHE A 93 -1.05 1.20 8.38
CA PHE A 93 -1.12 0.27 7.25
C PHE A 93 -1.28 1.07 5.96
N LEU A 94 -0.43 0.83 4.96
CA LEU A 94 -0.46 1.56 3.70
C LEU A 94 -0.73 0.62 2.52
N ILE A 95 -1.83 0.85 1.81
CA ILE A 95 -2.17 0.12 0.58
C ILE A 95 -1.96 1.05 -0.60
N LEU A 96 -1.10 0.66 -1.54
CA LEU A 96 -0.98 1.31 -2.84
C LEU A 96 -1.66 0.46 -3.90
N SER A 97 -2.46 1.08 -4.76
CA SER A 97 -3.14 0.39 -5.86
C SER A 97 -3.08 1.18 -7.16
N GLY A 98 -2.89 0.47 -8.25
CA GLY A 98 -2.83 1.01 -9.60
C GLY A 98 -2.67 -0.11 -10.63
N THR A 99 -2.77 0.26 -11.89
CA THR A 99 -2.56 -0.62 -13.06
C THR A 99 -1.11 -0.62 -13.53
N LYS A 100 -0.32 0.40 -13.15
CA LYS A 100 1.08 0.55 -13.53
C LYS A 100 1.89 1.25 -12.44
N ILE A 101 2.26 0.50 -11.42
CA ILE A 101 3.15 1.00 -10.37
C ILE A 101 4.54 1.28 -10.94
N LYS A 102 5.16 2.38 -10.53
CA LYS A 102 6.51 2.76 -10.99
C LYS A 102 7.57 1.79 -10.45
N SER A 103 8.61 1.57 -11.27
CA SER A 103 9.70 0.64 -10.97
C SER A 103 10.43 0.88 -9.65
N VAL A 104 10.45 2.13 -9.18
CA VAL A 104 11.06 2.52 -7.88
C VAL A 104 10.37 1.84 -6.69
N LEU A 105 9.12 1.44 -6.85
CA LEU A 105 8.33 0.74 -5.85
C LEU A 105 8.17 -0.76 -6.14
N ASN A 106 8.76 -1.28 -7.24
CA ASN A 106 8.61 -2.68 -7.65
C ASN A 106 9.13 -3.66 -6.60
N ASP A 107 10.12 -3.29 -5.80
CA ASP A 107 10.66 -4.15 -4.74
C ASP A 107 9.61 -4.46 -3.65
N TYR A 108 8.52 -3.69 -3.60
CA TYR A 108 7.43 -3.80 -2.63
C TYR A 108 6.09 -4.19 -3.30
N VAL A 109 6.12 -4.42 -4.62
CA VAL A 109 4.97 -4.84 -5.42
C VAL A 109 4.68 -6.32 -5.14
N ASP A 110 3.59 -6.56 -4.41
CA ASP A 110 3.13 -7.89 -4.02
C ASP A 110 2.28 -8.45 -5.17
N ILE A 111 2.94 -8.81 -6.26
CA ILE A 111 2.32 -9.63 -7.32
C ILE A 111 3.17 -10.88 -7.48
N GLU A 112 2.57 -12.05 -7.29
CA GLU A 112 2.97 -13.21 -8.05
C GLU A 112 2.80 -12.83 -9.53
N GLU A 113 3.90 -12.43 -10.20
CA GLU A 113 3.95 -12.57 -11.64
C GLU A 113 3.54 -14.02 -11.91
N GLU A 114 2.38 -14.24 -12.52
CA GLU A 114 2.14 -15.45 -13.28
C GLU A 114 3.33 -15.55 -14.23
N LYS A 115 4.29 -16.41 -13.87
CA LYS A 115 5.36 -16.81 -14.76
C LYS A 115 4.65 -17.36 -15.98
N GLY A 116 4.65 -16.59 -17.06
CA GLY A 116 4.22 -17.08 -18.34
C GLY A 116 4.93 -18.40 -18.61
N GLU A 117 4.17 -19.48 -18.69
CA GLU A 117 4.63 -20.69 -19.36
C GLU A 117 4.83 -20.33 -20.83
N VAL A 118 6.01 -19.83 -21.16
CA VAL A 118 6.54 -19.95 -22.51
C VAL A 118 7.11 -21.36 -22.61
N THR A 119 6.23 -22.31 -22.89
CA THR A 119 6.65 -23.65 -23.32
C THR A 119 7.03 -23.57 -24.79
N VAL A 120 8.26 -23.12 -25.07
CA VAL A 120 8.93 -23.48 -26.32
C VAL A 120 9.68 -24.77 -26.04
N GLN A 121 9.13 -25.89 -26.50
CA GLN A 121 9.92 -27.09 -26.78
C GLN A 121 9.53 -27.61 -28.16
N LEU A 122 10.59 -27.98 -28.90
CA LEU A 122 10.73 -28.18 -30.33
C LEU A 122 9.88 -29.30 -30.92
#